data_AF-A0A7S2CWL3-F1
#
_entry.id   AF-A0A7S2CWL3-F1
#
_cell.length_a   1.000
_cell.length_b   1.000
_cell.length_c   1.000
_cell.angle_alpha   90.00
_cell.angle_beta   90.00
_cell.angle_gamma   90.00
#
_symmetry.space_group_name_H-M   'P 1'
#
loop_
_entity.id
_entity.type
_entity.pdbx_description
1 polymer ?
#
loop_
_entity_poly.entity_id
_entity_poly.type
_entity_poly.pdbx_seq_one_letter_code
_entity_poly.pdbx_strand_id
1 'polypeptide(L)'
;DEDSLRAYKLSNTRVELVFTWIQYHLVEHIKTGVLSIPPPILSRSFQEIANGMVCFHDALRIMKVPFPFPYAQTCDLLLVLHWFVVPMVTTQWVTEPSWACIFVLIQVFILWSLNLIAVEIENPFGKDANDLDSREMQEDMNRHLLLLLSNDSRRVPLLVGEGLEACKRGDDFVPTRPFKEVWQEVVVKRSMVRSSWNILAQGSHRSGRDSCTRATAVSKRTSTASDSQAQRLTVRSVE
;
A
#
# COMPACT_ATOMS: atom_id res chain seq x y z
N ASP A 1 -1.51 10.28 24.49
CA ASP A 1 -1.28 10.48 25.93
C ASP A 1 -0.13 9.58 26.39
N GLU A 2 0.61 10.00 27.42
CA GLU A 2 1.79 9.28 27.93
C GLU A 2 1.41 7.91 28.50
N ASP A 3 0.24 7.79 29.11
CA ASP A 3 -0.25 6.53 29.70
C ASP A 3 -0.52 5.46 28.64
N SER A 4 -1.16 5.81 27.52
CA SER A 4 -1.35 4.89 26.38
C SER A 4 -0.02 4.50 25.74
N LEU A 5 0.92 5.44 25.59
CA LEU A 5 2.27 5.13 25.10
C LEU A 5 3.01 4.17 26.03
N ARG A 6 2.86 4.32 27.34
CA ARG A 6 3.41 3.41 28.35
C ARG A 6 2.75 2.03 28.26
N ALA A 7 1.42 1.96 28.16
CA ALA A 7 0.68 0.72 27.99
C ALA A 7 1.10 -0.03 26.72
N TYR A 8 1.28 0.70 25.61
CA TYR A 8 1.77 0.13 24.35
C TYR A 8 3.18 -0.46 24.47
N LYS A 9 4.11 0.27 25.08
CA LYS A 9 5.51 -0.18 25.24
C LYS A 9 5.61 -1.40 26.16
N LEU A 10 4.79 -1.47 27.21
CA LEU A 10 4.79 -2.57 28.19
C LEU A 10 4.03 -3.82 27.71
N SER A 11 3.13 -3.69 26.73
CA SER A 11 2.34 -4.82 26.23
C SER A 11 3.18 -5.79 25.38
N ASN A 12 2.96 -7.09 25.59
CA ASN A 12 3.48 -8.16 24.73
C ASN A 12 2.67 -8.32 23.43
N THR A 13 1.39 -7.94 23.45
CA THR A 13 0.42 -8.07 22.35
C THR A 13 0.00 -6.69 21.88
N ARG A 14 0.94 -6.01 21.22
CA ARG A 14 0.81 -4.59 20.84
C ARG A 14 -0.22 -4.36 19.75
N VAL A 15 -0.34 -5.30 18.81
CA VAL A 15 -1.26 -5.20 17.67
C VAL A 15 -2.70 -5.31 18.16
N GLU A 16 -2.96 -6.29 19.02
CA GLU A 16 -4.25 -6.55 19.63
C GLU A 16 -4.71 -5.36 20.49
N LEU A 17 -3.80 -4.73 21.23
CA LEU A 17 -4.10 -3.54 22.02
C LEU A 17 -4.53 -2.36 21.14
N VAL A 18 -3.81 -2.08 20.04
CA VAL A 18 -4.16 -1.02 19.09
C VAL A 18 -5.50 -1.33 18.42
N PHE A 19 -5.75 -2.58 18.06
CA PHE A 19 -7.01 -3.04 17.49
C PHE A 19 -8.20 -2.79 18.44
N THR A 20 -8.03 -3.05 19.74
CA THR A 20 -9.04 -2.73 20.76
C THR A 20 -9.26 -1.22 20.89
N TRP A 21 -8.20 -0.40 20.86
CA TRP A 21 -8.33 1.06 20.92
C TRP A 21 -9.10 1.64 19.73
N ILE A 22 -8.84 1.14 18.51
CA ILE A 22 -9.57 1.56 17.32
C ILE A 22 -11.08 1.28 17.46
N GLN A 23 -11.44 0.06 17.91
CA GLN A 23 -12.84 -0.29 18.12
C GLN A 23 -13.49 0.54 19.23
N TYR A 24 -12.79 0.79 20.32
CA TYR A 24 -13.28 1.64 21.40
C TYR A 24 -13.57 3.06 20.90
N HIS A 25 -12.64 3.65 20.14
CA HIS A 25 -12.85 4.95 19.51
C HIS A 25 -14.06 4.98 18.57
N LEU A 26 -14.26 3.94 17.76
CA LEU A 26 -15.45 3.84 16.91
C LEU A 26 -16.73 3.86 17.75
N VAL A 27 -16.80 3.08 18.83
CA VAL A 27 -17.98 3.02 19.71
C VAL A 27 -18.24 4.36 20.41
N GLU A 28 -17.20 5.05 20.85
CA GLU A 28 -17.31 6.39 21.42
C GLU A 28 -17.86 7.41 20.40
N HIS A 29 -17.40 7.33 19.15
CA HIS A 29 -17.84 8.22 18.08
C HIS A 29 -19.27 7.97 17.56
N ILE A 30 -19.84 6.80 17.84
CA ILE A 30 -21.28 6.56 17.66
C ILE A 30 -22.07 7.39 18.65
N LYS A 31 -21.68 7.39 19.93
CA LYS A 31 -22.40 8.11 21.00
C LYS A 31 -22.34 9.63 20.83
N THR A 32 -21.22 10.14 20.34
CA THR A 32 -21.04 11.59 20.09
C THR A 32 -21.74 12.08 18.83
N GLY A 33 -22.30 11.18 18.00
CA GLY A 33 -23.00 11.52 16.76
C GLY A 33 -22.07 11.88 15.59
N VAL A 34 -20.75 11.80 15.76
CA VAL A 34 -19.78 11.96 14.65
C VAL A 34 -19.97 10.84 13.61
N LEU A 35 -20.33 9.64 14.08
CA LEU A 35 -20.63 8.47 13.24
C LEU A 35 -22.16 8.25 13.17
N SER A 36 -22.90 9.16 12.54
CA SER A 36 -24.37 9.16 12.51
C SER A 36 -25.00 8.15 11.52
N ILE A 37 -24.29 7.07 11.18
CA ILE A 37 -24.69 6.10 10.15
C ILE A 37 -25.59 5.01 10.77
N PRO A 38 -26.60 4.49 10.06
CA PRO A 38 -27.43 3.40 10.57
C PRO A 38 -26.61 2.18 11.05
N PRO A 39 -26.99 1.55 12.19
CA PRO A 39 -26.26 0.43 12.78
C PRO A 39 -25.91 -0.72 11.81
N PRO A 40 -26.79 -1.16 10.88
CA PRO A 40 -26.46 -2.27 9.97
C PRO A 40 -25.26 -2.00 9.06
N ILE A 41 -25.07 -0.76 8.63
CA ILE A 41 -23.95 -0.37 7.75
C ILE A 41 -22.67 -0.28 8.58
N LEU A 42 -22.78 0.26 9.79
CA LEU A 42 -21.65 0.39 10.68
C LEU A 42 -21.11 -0.96 11.16
N SER A 43 -22.00 -1.93 11.44
CA SER A 43 -21.60 -3.30 11.76
C SER A 43 -20.69 -3.92 10.71
N ARG A 44 -20.91 -3.62 9.41
CA ARG A 44 -20.02 -4.10 8.34
C ARG A 44 -18.59 -3.57 8.48
N SER A 45 -18.41 -2.31 8.87
CA SER A 45 -17.06 -1.76 9.08
C SER A 45 -16.32 -2.46 10.24
N PHE A 46 -17.02 -2.79 11.33
CA PHE A 46 -16.45 -3.57 12.43
C PHE A 46 -16.06 -4.99 11.98
N GLN A 47 -16.88 -5.61 11.14
CA GLN A 47 -16.58 -6.92 10.56
C GLN A 47 -15.33 -6.89 9.69
N GLU A 48 -15.18 -5.90 8.81
CA GLU A 48 -13.98 -5.79 7.97
C GLU A 48 -12.71 -5.56 8.79
N ILE A 49 -12.79 -4.75 9.85
CA ILE A 49 -11.68 -4.56 10.79
C ILE A 49 -11.35 -5.89 11.50
N ALA A 50 -12.36 -6.63 11.96
CA ALA A 50 -12.17 -7.94 12.59
C ALA A 50 -11.59 -8.99 11.62
N ASN A 51 -12.03 -8.99 10.35
CA ASN A 51 -11.46 -9.84 9.30
C ASN A 51 -9.96 -9.57 9.13
N GLY A 52 -9.54 -8.30 9.18
CA GLY A 52 -8.12 -7.93 9.17
C GLY A 52 -7.33 -8.57 10.33
N MET A 53 -7.92 -8.64 11.52
CA MET A 53 -7.31 -9.29 12.69
C MET A 53 -7.16 -10.81 12.50
N VAL A 54 -8.14 -11.44 11.84
CA VAL A 54 -8.06 -12.87 11.46
C VAL A 54 -6.90 -13.10 10.49
N CYS A 55 -6.80 -12.29 9.42
CA CYS A 55 -5.70 -12.39 8.45
C CYS A 55 -4.32 -12.20 9.10
N PHE A 56 -4.19 -11.27 10.05
CA PHE A 56 -2.95 -11.12 10.82
C PHE A 56 -2.60 -12.38 11.62
N HIS A 57 -3.57 -13.00 12.30
CA HIS A 57 -3.32 -14.24 13.02
C HIS A 57 -3.02 -15.41 12.09
N ASP A 58 -3.60 -15.46 10.89
CA ASP A 58 -3.26 -16.46 9.88
C ASP A 58 -1.82 -16.28 9.38
N ALA A 59 -1.36 -15.04 9.15
CA ALA A 59 0.04 -14.76 8.85
C ALA A 59 0.97 -15.17 10.02
N LEU A 60 0.57 -14.92 11.27
CA LEU A 60 1.30 -15.39 12.44
C LEU A 60 1.36 -16.92 12.53
N ARG A 61 0.33 -17.65 12.08
CA ARG A 61 0.35 -19.11 12.06
C ARG A 61 1.41 -19.63 11.08
N ILE A 62 1.46 -19.06 9.87
CA ILE A 62 2.47 -19.39 8.87
C ILE A 62 3.88 -19.17 9.43
N MET A 63 4.11 -18.06 10.13
CA MET A 63 5.42 -17.75 10.71
C MET A 63 5.77 -18.58 11.96
N LYS A 64 4.79 -18.88 12.82
CA LYS A 64 5.05 -19.53 14.12
C LYS A 64 4.99 -21.05 14.11
N VAL A 65 4.35 -21.65 13.10
CA VAL A 65 4.21 -23.10 12.97
C VAL A 65 5.21 -23.56 11.92
N PRO A 66 6.46 -23.86 12.30
CA PRO A 66 7.46 -24.32 11.36
C PRO A 66 7.08 -25.69 10.81
N PHE A 67 7.64 -26.03 9.65
CA PHE A 67 7.49 -27.35 9.07
C PHE A 67 8.03 -28.43 10.02
N PRO A 68 7.40 -29.62 10.10
CA PRO A 68 7.79 -30.64 11.08
C PRO A 68 9.26 -31.05 10.94
N PHE A 69 10.04 -30.76 11.98
CA PHE A 69 11.48 -31.02 12.01
C PHE A 69 11.89 -32.45 11.61
N PRO A 70 11.22 -33.52 12.09
CA PRO A 70 11.57 -34.88 11.68
C PRO A 70 11.38 -35.14 10.18
N TYR A 71 10.44 -34.45 9.54
CA TYR A 71 10.23 -34.58 8.09
C TYR A 71 11.38 -33.92 7.34
N ALA A 72 11.74 -32.68 7.69
CA ALA A 72 12.87 -31.97 7.09
C ALA A 72 14.17 -32.81 7.18
N GLN A 73 14.44 -33.37 8.37
CA GLN A 73 15.59 -34.26 8.56
C GLN A 73 15.55 -35.52 7.68
N THR A 74 14.36 -36.09 7.48
CA THR A 74 14.20 -37.28 6.64
C THR A 74 14.46 -36.96 5.17
N CYS A 75 13.99 -35.79 4.68
CA CYS A 75 14.30 -35.31 3.34
C CYS A 75 15.80 -35.11 3.14
N ASP A 76 16.46 -34.41 4.04
CA ASP A 76 17.91 -34.18 3.96
C ASP A 76 18.69 -35.51 3.99
N LEU A 77 18.32 -36.45 4.86
CA LEU A 77 18.94 -37.77 4.91
C LEU A 77 18.76 -38.53 3.59
N LEU A 78 17.57 -38.47 2.99
CA LEU A 78 17.28 -39.11 1.72
C LEU A 78 18.11 -38.49 0.58
N LEU A 79 18.30 -37.18 0.56
CA LEU A 79 19.18 -36.49 -0.40
C LEU A 79 20.66 -36.87 -0.22
N VAL A 80 21.12 -37.04 1.02
CA VAL A 80 22.48 -37.51 1.31
C VAL A 80 22.66 -38.95 0.85
N LEU A 81 21.70 -39.85 1.12
CA LEU A 81 21.73 -41.22 0.61
C LEU A 81 21.73 -41.27 -0.92
N HIS A 82 20.90 -40.44 -1.56
CA HIS A 82 20.84 -40.31 -3.01
C HIS A 82 22.20 -39.95 -3.61
N TRP A 83 22.99 -39.10 -2.95
CA TRP A 83 24.34 -38.74 -3.39
C TRP A 83 25.26 -39.96 -3.53
N PHE A 84 25.15 -40.96 -2.65
CA PHE A 84 25.96 -42.18 -2.75
C PHE A 84 25.38 -43.20 -3.72
N VAL A 85 24.06 -43.34 -3.77
CA VAL A 85 23.38 -44.38 -4.57
C VAL A 85 23.42 -44.07 -6.06
N VAL A 86 23.19 -42.81 -6.46
CA VAL A 86 23.08 -42.45 -7.88
C VAL A 86 24.36 -42.67 -8.69
N PRO A 87 25.58 -42.35 -8.20
CA PRO A 87 26.82 -42.72 -8.89
C PRO A 87 26.97 -44.23 -9.06
N MET A 88 26.62 -45.02 -8.04
CA MET A 88 26.72 -46.49 -8.12
C MET A 88 25.77 -47.06 -9.15
N VAL A 89 24.53 -46.58 -9.19
CA VAL A 89 23.54 -47.06 -10.15
C VAL A 89 23.87 -46.58 -11.57
N THR A 90 24.21 -45.30 -11.75
CA THR A 90 24.43 -44.72 -13.09
C THR A 90 25.63 -45.36 -13.81
N THR A 91 26.69 -45.71 -13.09
CA THR A 91 27.87 -46.39 -13.65
C THR A 91 27.59 -47.81 -14.14
N GLN A 92 26.52 -48.47 -13.66
CA GLN A 92 26.10 -49.78 -14.16
C GLN A 92 25.26 -49.67 -15.44
N TRP A 93 24.59 -48.54 -15.65
CA TRP A 93 23.65 -48.35 -16.76
C TRP A 93 24.27 -47.63 -17.97
N VAL A 94 25.27 -46.78 -17.73
CA VAL A 94 25.89 -45.95 -18.77
C VAL A 94 27.32 -46.38 -18.99
N THR A 95 27.61 -46.84 -20.20
CA THR A 95 28.94 -47.38 -20.57
C THR A 95 29.99 -46.27 -20.74
N GLU A 96 29.57 -45.09 -21.21
CA GLU A 96 30.49 -43.98 -21.46
C GLU A 96 30.67 -43.09 -20.20
N PRO A 97 31.90 -42.95 -19.67
CA PRO A 97 32.14 -42.22 -18.41
C PRO A 97 31.71 -40.75 -18.46
N SER A 98 31.85 -40.10 -19.61
CA SER A 98 31.48 -38.69 -19.81
C SER A 98 29.98 -38.48 -19.58
N TRP A 99 29.15 -39.35 -20.16
CA TRP A 99 27.69 -39.29 -19.99
C TRP A 99 27.25 -39.67 -18.58
N ALA A 100 27.91 -40.66 -17.95
CA ALA A 100 27.63 -41.03 -16.57
C ALA A 100 27.85 -39.84 -15.61
N CYS A 101 28.94 -39.09 -15.78
CA CYS A 101 29.23 -37.90 -14.99
C CYS A 101 28.13 -36.83 -15.14
N ILE A 102 27.72 -36.54 -16.39
CA ILE A 102 26.66 -35.56 -16.68
C ILE A 102 25.34 -35.96 -16.03
N PHE A 103 24.93 -37.23 -16.16
CA PHE A 103 23.67 -37.70 -15.57
C PHE A 103 23.66 -37.66 -14.04
N VAL A 104 24.78 -38.02 -13.40
CA VAL A 104 24.92 -37.92 -11.94
C VAL A 104 24.84 -36.46 -11.50
N LEU A 105 25.57 -35.57 -12.18
CA LEU A 105 25.56 -34.13 -11.87
C LEU A 105 24.14 -33.55 -11.96
N ILE A 106 23.43 -33.81 -13.07
CA ILE A 106 22.08 -33.28 -13.28
C ILE A 106 21.11 -33.79 -12.21
N GLN A 107 21.12 -35.10 -11.90
CA GLN A 107 20.21 -35.67 -10.89
C GLN A 107 20.45 -35.10 -9.50
N VAL A 108 21.71 -35.04 -9.06
CA VAL A 108 22.07 -34.48 -7.75
C VAL A 108 21.75 -32.99 -7.71
N PHE A 109 22.15 -32.23 -8.74
CA PHE A 109 21.90 -30.79 -8.82
C PHE A 109 20.41 -30.45 -8.73
N ILE A 110 19.56 -31.14 -9.49
CA ILE A 110 18.12 -30.84 -9.51
C ILE A 110 17.49 -31.10 -8.14
N LEU A 111 17.75 -32.27 -7.52
CA LEU A 111 17.12 -32.60 -6.24
C LEU A 111 17.59 -31.70 -5.10
N TRP A 112 18.89 -31.37 -5.05
CA TRP A 112 19.40 -30.41 -4.08
C TRP A 112 18.87 -29.00 -4.32
N SER A 113 18.78 -28.56 -5.57
CA SER A 113 18.21 -27.25 -5.91
C SER A 113 16.74 -27.17 -5.47
N LEU A 114 15.95 -28.21 -5.70
CA LEU A 114 14.55 -28.27 -5.25
C LEU A 114 14.43 -28.21 -3.73
N ASN A 115 15.30 -28.93 -2.99
CA ASN A 115 15.31 -28.88 -1.53
C ASN A 115 15.64 -27.49 -1.00
N LEU A 116 16.67 -26.83 -1.55
CA LEU A 116 17.04 -25.47 -1.16
C LEU A 116 15.92 -24.47 -1.47
N ILE A 117 15.29 -24.56 -2.64
CA ILE A 117 14.14 -23.71 -2.99
C ILE A 117 12.98 -23.93 -2.01
N ALA A 118 12.72 -25.17 -1.62
CA ALA A 118 11.65 -25.48 -0.67
C ALA A 118 11.92 -24.85 0.71
N VAL A 119 13.17 -24.88 1.17
CA VAL A 119 13.59 -24.26 2.44
C VAL A 119 13.40 -22.73 2.39
N GLU A 120 13.79 -22.09 1.28
CA GLU A 120 13.61 -20.64 1.11
C GLU A 120 12.12 -20.24 1.11
N ILE A 121 11.24 -21.02 0.47
CA ILE A 121 9.80 -20.71 0.39
C ILE A 121 9.07 -20.95 1.73
N GLU A 122 9.65 -21.71 2.66
CA GLU A 122 9.03 -22.00 3.96
C GLU A 122 8.83 -20.74 4.82
N ASN A 123 9.73 -19.75 4.73
CA ASN A 123 9.70 -18.55 5.56
C ASN A 123 9.52 -17.25 4.75
N PRO A 124 8.34 -17.00 4.17
CA PRO A 124 8.10 -15.87 3.26
C PRO A 124 8.17 -14.48 3.94
N PHE A 125 8.25 -14.42 5.27
CA PHE A 125 8.33 -13.19 6.05
C PHE A 125 9.74 -12.96 6.64
N GLY A 126 10.76 -13.60 6.06
CA GLY A 126 12.15 -13.50 6.48
C GLY A 126 12.83 -12.20 6.04
N LYS A 127 14.10 -12.32 5.62
CA LYS A 127 14.94 -11.21 5.16
C LYS A 127 15.68 -11.53 3.85
N ASP A 128 15.31 -12.62 3.20
CA ASP A 128 15.92 -13.09 1.97
C ASP A 128 15.40 -12.27 0.79
N ALA A 129 16.12 -12.30 -0.33
CA ALA A 129 15.80 -11.43 -1.48
C ALA A 129 14.44 -11.73 -2.12
N ASN A 130 13.92 -12.94 -1.91
CA ASN A 130 12.63 -13.39 -2.44
C ASN A 130 11.50 -13.36 -1.39
N ASP A 131 11.76 -12.83 -0.20
CA ASP A 131 10.74 -12.69 0.84
C ASP A 131 9.80 -11.50 0.57
N LEU A 132 8.65 -11.52 1.25
CA LEU A 132 7.67 -10.46 1.17
C LEU A 132 8.19 -9.19 1.86
N ASP A 133 8.30 -8.09 1.11
CA ASP A 133 8.62 -6.78 1.68
C ASP A 133 7.43 -6.20 2.48
N SER A 134 7.37 -6.61 3.75
CA SER A 134 6.35 -6.15 4.69
C SER A 134 6.40 -4.63 4.92
N ARG A 135 7.55 -3.98 4.71
CA ARG A 135 7.68 -2.52 4.86
C ARG A 135 7.04 -1.83 3.68
N GLU A 136 7.36 -2.24 2.46
CA GLU A 136 6.77 -1.67 1.25
C GLU A 136 5.24 -1.84 1.26
N MET A 137 4.76 -3.04 1.60
CA MET A 137 3.31 -3.31 1.72
C MET A 137 2.62 -2.38 2.74
N GLN A 138 3.25 -2.14 3.89
CA GLN A 138 2.72 -1.21 4.90
C GLN A 138 2.73 0.23 4.41
N GLU A 139 3.78 0.66 3.70
CA GLU A 139 3.86 1.99 3.11
C GLU A 139 2.79 2.20 2.04
N ASP A 140 2.51 1.20 1.20
CA ASP A 140 1.42 1.23 0.22
C ASP A 140 0.05 1.30 0.89
N MET A 141 -0.18 0.52 1.94
CA MET A 141 -1.42 0.62 2.72
C MET A 141 -1.60 2.03 3.29
N ASN A 142 -0.54 2.63 3.85
CA ASN A 142 -0.58 4.00 4.36
C ASN A 142 -0.90 5.01 3.25
N ARG A 143 -0.30 4.85 2.05
CA ARG A 143 -0.61 5.70 0.87
C ARG A 143 -2.09 5.61 0.50
N HIS A 144 -2.67 4.40 0.49
CA HIS A 144 -4.09 4.21 0.20
C HIS A 144 -4.99 4.83 1.27
N LEU A 145 -4.70 4.63 2.56
CA LEU A 145 -5.48 5.23 3.65
C LEU A 145 -5.44 6.77 3.61
N LEU A 146 -4.28 7.36 3.34
CA LEU A 146 -4.15 8.81 3.19
C LEU A 146 -4.93 9.33 1.98
N LEU A 147 -4.96 8.59 0.87
CA LEU A 147 -5.79 8.93 -0.29
C LEU A 147 -7.28 8.91 0.08
N LEU A 148 -7.74 7.90 0.83
CA LEU A 148 -9.14 7.82 1.27
C LEU A 148 -9.53 8.98 2.20
N LEU A 149 -8.59 9.49 2.98
CA LEU A 149 -8.78 10.67 3.84
C LEU A 149 -8.71 12.01 3.08
N SER A 150 -8.16 12.02 1.86
CA SER A 150 -8.01 13.25 1.08
C SER A 150 -9.37 13.86 0.70
N ASN A 151 -9.45 15.19 0.60
CA ASN A 151 -10.70 15.85 0.18
C ASN A 151 -11.13 15.44 -1.24
N ASP A 152 -10.18 15.04 -2.08
CA ASP A 152 -10.45 14.58 -3.44
C ASP A 152 -11.26 13.26 -3.45
N SER A 153 -11.12 12.40 -2.44
CA SER A 153 -11.90 11.16 -2.34
C SER A 153 -13.39 11.39 -2.10
N ARG A 154 -13.76 12.56 -1.55
CA ARG A 154 -15.16 12.95 -1.30
C ARG A 154 -15.86 13.46 -2.55
N ARG A 155 -15.10 13.84 -3.58
CA ARG A 155 -15.65 14.36 -4.83
C ARG A 155 -15.90 13.21 -5.80
N VAL A 156 -17.17 12.91 -6.06
CA VAL A 156 -17.54 12.02 -7.15
C VAL A 156 -17.36 12.73 -8.50
N PRO A 157 -16.89 12.02 -9.55
CA PRO A 157 -16.81 12.61 -10.88
C PRO A 157 -18.22 12.97 -11.38
N LEU A 158 -18.34 14.16 -11.94
CA LEU A 158 -19.58 14.63 -12.55
C LEU A 158 -19.54 14.35 -14.05
N LEU A 159 -20.67 13.91 -14.58
CA LEU A 159 -20.84 13.80 -16.03
C LEU A 159 -20.87 15.22 -16.63
N VAL A 160 -19.97 15.49 -17.57
CA VAL A 160 -19.81 16.80 -18.22
C VAL A 160 -19.75 16.67 -19.74
N GLY A 161 -20.09 17.74 -20.46
CA GLY A 161 -19.96 17.82 -21.92
C GLY A 161 -20.97 16.95 -22.68
N GLU A 162 -20.51 16.32 -23.76
CA GLU A 162 -21.35 15.50 -24.66
C GLU A 162 -22.08 14.36 -23.93
N GLY A 163 -21.47 13.77 -22.90
CA GLY A 163 -22.10 12.72 -22.09
C GLY A 163 -23.33 13.21 -21.34
N LEU A 164 -23.29 14.45 -20.80
CA LEU A 164 -24.43 15.04 -20.10
C LEU A 164 -25.56 15.38 -21.08
N GLU A 165 -25.20 15.92 -22.25
CA GLU A 165 -26.17 16.31 -23.28
C GLU A 165 -26.83 15.11 -23.97
N ALA A 166 -26.13 13.97 -24.06
CA ALA A 166 -26.72 12.72 -24.52
C ALA A 166 -27.70 12.11 -23.52
N CYS A 167 -27.34 12.08 -22.22
CA CYS A 167 -28.28 11.65 -21.18
C CYS A 167 -29.56 12.49 -21.14
N LYS A 168 -29.45 13.81 -21.36
CA LYS A 168 -30.63 14.71 -21.42
C LYS A 168 -31.51 14.48 -22.64
N ARG A 169 -30.92 14.12 -23.78
CA ARG A 169 -31.65 13.85 -25.03
C ARG A 169 -32.31 12.47 -25.05
N GLY A 170 -31.98 11.57 -24.12
CA GLY A 170 -32.46 10.19 -24.13
C GLY A 170 -31.82 9.38 -25.26
N ASP A 171 -30.64 9.78 -25.73
CA ASP A 171 -29.90 9.05 -26.75
C ASP A 171 -29.32 7.77 -26.11
N ASP A 172 -29.90 6.61 -26.43
CA ASP A 172 -29.47 5.29 -25.89
C ASP A 172 -28.02 4.92 -26.29
N PHE A 173 -27.47 5.58 -27.31
CA PHE A 173 -26.17 5.24 -27.87
C PHE A 173 -25.32 6.48 -28.16
N VAL A 174 -24.39 6.76 -27.25
CA VAL A 174 -23.27 7.67 -27.51
C VAL A 174 -22.13 6.83 -28.09
N PRO A 175 -21.48 7.26 -29.19
CA PRO A 175 -20.26 6.59 -29.64
C PRO A 175 -19.22 6.60 -28.52
N THR A 176 -18.99 5.43 -27.93
CA THR A 176 -18.02 5.25 -26.85
C THR A 176 -16.66 4.99 -27.45
N ARG A 177 -15.61 5.54 -26.82
CA ARG A 177 -14.23 5.21 -27.15
C ARG A 177 -13.76 4.02 -26.32
N PRO A 178 -12.87 3.17 -26.83
CA PRO A 178 -12.27 2.11 -26.03
C PRO A 178 -11.61 2.70 -24.79
N PHE A 179 -11.86 2.09 -23.63
CA PHE A 179 -11.27 2.52 -22.35
C PHE A 179 -9.76 2.71 -22.43
N LYS A 180 -9.06 1.82 -23.16
CA LYS A 180 -7.62 1.87 -23.36
C LYS A 180 -7.13 3.19 -23.97
N GLU A 181 -7.84 3.73 -24.97
CA GLU A 181 -7.47 4.99 -25.62
C GLU A 181 -7.62 6.17 -24.68
N VAL A 182 -8.78 6.25 -24.00
CA VAL A 182 -9.07 7.30 -23.03
C VAL A 182 -8.08 7.27 -21.87
N TRP A 183 -7.74 6.08 -21.38
CA TRP A 183 -6.82 5.91 -20.27
C TRP A 183 -5.39 6.30 -20.63
N GLN A 184 -4.92 5.96 -21.84
CA GLN A 184 -3.60 6.38 -22.32
C GLN A 184 -3.47 7.90 -22.42
N GLU A 185 -4.50 8.59 -22.91
CA GLU A 185 -4.52 10.06 -22.97
C GLU A 185 -4.44 10.70 -21.57
N VAL A 186 -5.16 10.14 -20.58
CA VAL A 186 -5.16 10.64 -19.20
C VAL A 186 -3.80 10.44 -18.53
N VAL A 187 -3.18 9.26 -18.72
CA VAL A 187 -1.87 8.94 -18.14
C VAL A 187 -0.78 9.86 -18.72
N VAL A 188 -0.80 10.13 -20.03
CA VAL A 188 0.15 11.04 -20.70
C VAL A 188 -0.01 12.48 -20.18
N LYS A 189 -1.24 12.96 -19.97
CA LYS A 189 -1.46 14.29 -19.36
C LYS A 189 -0.89 14.35 -17.93
N ARG A 190 -1.02 13.27 -17.15
CA ARG A 190 -0.50 13.20 -15.77
C ARG A 190 1.04 13.19 -15.71
N SER A 191 1.72 12.50 -16.63
CA SER A 191 3.19 12.47 -16.68
C SER A 191 3.78 13.83 -17.07
N MET A 192 3.11 14.56 -17.98
CA MET A 192 3.51 15.90 -18.40
C MET A 192 3.43 16.92 -17.25
N VAL A 193 2.38 16.86 -16.43
CA VAL A 193 2.24 17.71 -15.23
C VAL A 193 3.35 17.40 -14.22
N ARG A 194 3.64 16.12 -13.93
CA ARG A 194 4.67 15.72 -12.97
C ARG A 194 6.09 16.10 -13.42
N SER A 195 6.36 16.05 -14.72
CA SER A 195 7.59 16.57 -15.35
C SER A 195 7.80 18.07 -15.08
N SER A 196 6.75 18.88 -15.27
CA SER A 196 6.80 20.33 -15.02
C SER A 196 7.05 20.68 -13.55
N TRP A 197 6.51 19.91 -12.60
CA TRP A 197 6.79 20.09 -11.17
C TRP A 197 8.23 19.73 -10.79
N ASN A 198 8.82 18.70 -11.42
CA ASN A 198 10.22 18.33 -11.16
C ASN A 198 11.21 19.37 -11.70
N ILE A 199 10.89 20.03 -12.83
CA ILE A 199 11.69 21.13 -13.39
C ILE A 199 11.63 22.37 -12.49
N LEU A 200 10.47 22.67 -11.87
CA LEU A 200 10.34 23.78 -10.92
C LEU A 200 10.96 23.47 -9.56
N ALA A 201 10.92 22.23 -9.09
CA ALA A 201 11.53 21.82 -7.82
C ALA A 201 13.06 21.81 -7.87
N GLN A 202 13.67 21.55 -9.04
CA GLN A 202 15.13 21.64 -9.22
C GLN A 202 15.67 23.08 -9.29
N GLY A 203 14.81 24.08 -9.53
CA GLY A 203 15.19 25.51 -9.54
C GLY A 203 15.31 26.16 -8.16
N SER A 204 14.82 25.52 -7.09
CA SER A 204 14.76 26.10 -5.73
C SER A 204 15.98 25.79 -4.85
N HIS A 205 16.86 24.87 -5.28
CA HIS A 205 17.95 24.36 -4.42
C HIS A 205 19.36 24.92 -4.69
N ARG A 206 19.47 25.99 -5.49
CA ARG A 206 20.76 26.70 -5.72
C ARG A 206 20.58 28.22 -5.69
N SER A 207 20.44 28.81 -4.51
CA SER A 207 21.05 30.13 -4.21
C SER A 207 20.79 30.52 -2.75
N GLY A 208 21.84 30.92 -2.02
CA GLY A 208 21.69 31.86 -0.90
C GLY A 208 21.81 31.30 0.51
N ARG A 209 22.93 30.67 0.85
CA ARG A 209 23.47 30.75 2.22
C ARG A 209 24.52 31.84 2.15
N ASP A 210 24.18 33.06 2.60
CA ASP A 210 25.13 34.04 3.16
C ASP A 210 24.41 35.30 3.67
N SER A 211 24.78 35.68 4.90
CA SER A 211 24.82 37.05 5.44
C SER A 211 23.54 37.74 5.95
N CYS A 212 23.44 37.73 7.27
CA CYS A 212 22.74 38.72 8.10
C CYS A 212 23.21 40.15 7.81
N THR A 213 22.29 41.06 7.43
CA THR A 213 22.38 42.47 7.87
C THR A 213 21.03 43.19 7.85
N ARG A 214 20.80 43.89 8.95
CA ARG A 214 19.76 44.87 9.29
C ARG A 214 19.63 46.01 8.26
N ALA A 215 18.41 46.30 7.78
CA ALA A 215 18.03 47.66 7.33
C ALA A 215 16.50 47.81 7.07
N THR A 216 15.86 48.58 7.96
CA THR A 216 14.88 49.66 7.71
C THR A 216 13.73 49.53 6.68
N ALA A 217 12.54 49.82 7.21
CA ALA A 217 11.30 50.16 6.51
C ALA A 217 11.45 51.33 5.52
N VAL A 218 10.74 51.24 4.38
CA VAL A 218 10.29 52.40 3.61
C VAL A 218 8.86 52.17 3.11
N SER A 219 7.98 52.99 3.66
CA SER A 219 6.63 53.32 3.19
C SER A 219 6.66 53.86 1.76
N LYS A 220 5.66 53.49 0.93
CA LYS A 220 5.05 54.41 -0.03
C LYS A 220 3.62 54.00 -0.38
N ARG A 221 2.69 54.82 0.11
CA ARG A 221 1.32 55.01 -0.37
C ARG A 221 1.31 55.64 -1.76
N THR A 222 0.37 55.21 -2.60
CA THR A 222 -0.37 55.99 -3.63
C THR A 222 -1.63 55.15 -3.91
N SER A 223 -2.79 55.39 -3.31
CA SER A 223 -3.76 56.48 -3.53
C SER A 223 -4.09 56.72 -5.00
N THR A 224 -5.22 56.15 -5.44
CA THR A 224 -6.18 56.80 -6.34
C THR A 224 -7.57 56.50 -5.80
N ALA A 225 -8.31 57.57 -5.55
CA ALA A 225 -9.65 57.60 -4.98
C ALA A 225 -10.70 57.74 -6.08
N SER A 226 -11.87 57.14 -5.86
CA SER A 226 -13.21 57.66 -6.18
C SER A 226 -14.20 56.66 -5.57
N ASP A 227 -14.86 56.98 -4.44
CA ASP A 227 -16.25 57.47 -4.40
C ASP A 227 -17.26 56.45 -4.95
N SER A 228 -18.36 56.06 -4.29
CA SER A 228 -19.05 56.61 -3.13
C SER A 228 -20.20 55.64 -2.72
N GLN A 229 -20.73 55.80 -1.50
CA GLN A 229 -22.04 55.35 -0.97
C GLN A 229 -22.12 53.90 -0.42
N ALA A 230 -22.15 53.67 0.90
CA ALA A 230 -23.33 53.72 1.80
C ALA A 230 -24.44 52.75 1.34
N GLN A 231 -24.87 51.72 2.09
CA GLN A 231 -25.59 51.84 3.36
C GLN A 231 -25.73 50.46 4.07
N ARG A 232 -25.87 50.51 5.40
CA ARG A 232 -26.21 49.42 6.31
C ARG A 232 -27.66 48.93 6.12
N LEU A 233 -27.92 47.67 6.51
CA LEU A 233 -28.98 47.17 7.44
C LEU A 233 -29.37 45.74 7.02
N THR A 234 -29.00 44.69 7.75
CA THR A 234 -29.79 43.98 8.80
C THR A 234 -31.24 43.60 8.45
N VAL A 235 -31.47 42.29 8.57
CA VAL A 235 -32.62 41.59 9.21
C VAL A 235 -33.79 41.07 8.34
N ARG A 236 -34.21 39.84 8.72
CA ARG A 236 -35.42 39.02 8.43
C ARG A 236 -35.29 38.06 7.24
N SER A 237 -35.34 36.73 7.41
CA SER A 237 -36.37 35.85 8.04
C SER A 237 -37.72 35.96 7.33
N VAL A 238 -38.43 34.82 7.23
CA VAL A 238 -39.68 34.51 6.48
C VAL A 238 -39.29 33.70 5.23
N GLU A 239 -39.72 32.45 5.00
CA GLU A 239 -40.75 31.59 5.58
C GLU A 239 -40.35 30.11 5.35
#